data_AF-A0A6N2LHY3-F1
#
_entry.id   AF-A0A6N2LHY3-F1
#
_cell.length_a   1.000
_cell.length_b   1.000
_cell.length_c   1.000
_cell.angle_alpha   90.00
_cell.angle_beta   90.00
_cell.angle_gamma   90.00
#
_symmetry.space_group_name_H-M   'P 1'
#
loop_
_entity.id
_entity.type
_entity.pdbx_description
1 polymer ?
#
loop_
_entity_poly.entity_id
_entity_poly.type
_entity_poly.pdbx_seq_one_letter_code
_entity_poly.pdbx_strand_id
1 'polypeptide(L)'
;MASLHHKALDSISVSDIEALGIPASIALKLYKDVSEIINTHGPSSPQTWTLLSKRLLHPLLPFSFHQMMYYGCFKDFGPDPPAWSPDPEAAMLTNVGQFLERRGKELLGSTYKDPISSFSHFQEFSVSNPEVYWKTVLDEMSISFSVPPHCILSENTSRPGGQWLPGAYVNPAKTCLAVNCKRTLDDVVIRWRDEGNDDMPVSSMTLEELRSEFSCTCTQCFGFGQRICNCN
;
A
#
# COMPACT_ATOMS: atom_id res chain seq x y z
N MET A 1 -15.24 28.26 -5.51
CA MET A 1 -15.67 27.68 -6.79
C MET A 1 -17.12 27.29 -6.63
N ALA A 2 -17.99 27.67 -7.57
CA ALA A 2 -19.44 27.58 -7.43
C ALA A 2 -19.89 26.18 -7.01
N SER A 3 -20.75 26.11 -5.99
CA SER A 3 -21.51 24.93 -5.63
C SER A 3 -22.38 24.54 -6.83
N LEU A 4 -21.84 23.67 -7.69
CA LEU A 4 -22.67 22.88 -8.59
C LEU A 4 -23.50 21.99 -7.66
N HIS A 5 -24.78 22.31 -7.54
CA HIS A 5 -25.74 21.41 -6.90
C HIS A 5 -25.84 20.15 -7.77
N HIS A 6 -24.99 19.17 -7.49
CA HIS A 6 -25.03 17.89 -8.17
C HIS A 6 -26.32 17.15 -7.78
N LYS A 7 -26.99 16.58 -8.78
CA LYS A 7 -28.15 15.72 -8.57
C LYS A 7 -27.70 14.48 -7.81
N ALA A 8 -28.58 13.95 -6.96
CA ALA A 8 -28.35 12.63 -6.37
C ALA A 8 -28.34 11.58 -7.49
N LEU A 9 -27.59 10.50 -7.29
CA LEU A 9 -27.38 9.49 -8.34
C LEU A 9 -28.70 8.88 -8.86
N ASP A 10 -29.69 8.69 -7.98
CA ASP A 10 -31.03 8.20 -8.28
C ASP A 10 -31.93 9.20 -9.02
N SER A 11 -31.53 10.47 -9.06
CA SER A 11 -32.26 11.58 -9.66
C SER A 11 -31.72 11.97 -11.04
N ILE A 12 -30.67 11.27 -11.51
CA ILE A 12 -30.08 11.48 -12.84
C ILE A 12 -31.00 10.82 -13.88
N SER A 13 -31.29 11.52 -14.97
CA SER A 13 -32.08 11.00 -16.10
C SER A 13 -31.22 10.74 -17.34
N VAL A 14 -31.76 10.03 -18.33
CA VAL A 14 -31.09 9.82 -19.64
C VAL A 14 -30.76 11.17 -20.29
N SER A 15 -31.67 12.14 -20.24
CA SER A 15 -31.46 13.48 -20.80
C SER A 15 -30.33 14.25 -20.11
N ASP A 16 -30.10 14.01 -18.81
CA ASP A 16 -28.95 14.62 -18.12
C ASP A 16 -27.63 14.08 -18.65
N ILE A 17 -27.56 12.78 -18.98
CA ILE A 17 -26.38 12.14 -19.56
C ILE A 17 -26.14 12.63 -20.99
N GLU A 18 -27.21 12.73 -21.80
CA GLU A 18 -27.15 13.25 -23.16
C GLU A 18 -26.66 14.71 -23.20
N ALA A 19 -27.09 15.53 -22.23
CA ALA A 19 -26.66 16.92 -22.11
C ALA A 19 -25.14 17.10 -21.91
N LEU A 20 -24.42 16.02 -21.55
CA LEU A 20 -22.96 16.01 -21.44
C LEU A 20 -22.25 15.72 -22.77
N GLY A 21 -22.99 15.61 -23.88
CA GLY A 21 -22.45 15.30 -25.21
C GLY A 21 -22.31 13.79 -25.47
N ILE A 22 -22.93 12.94 -24.65
CA ILE A 22 -22.92 11.48 -24.85
C ILE A 22 -24.06 11.11 -25.82
N PRO A 23 -23.80 10.34 -26.89
CA PRO A 23 -24.83 9.91 -27.84
C PRO A 23 -25.98 9.15 -27.16
N ALA A 24 -27.22 9.38 -27.59
CA ALA A 24 -28.44 8.82 -26.98
C ALA A 24 -28.41 7.30 -26.77
N SER A 25 -27.86 6.55 -27.73
CA SER A 25 -27.73 5.08 -27.62
C SER A 25 -26.79 4.65 -26.49
N ILE A 26 -25.70 5.40 -26.27
CA ILE A 26 -24.74 5.17 -25.18
C ILE A 26 -25.33 5.68 -23.86
N ALA A 27 -25.96 6.85 -23.86
CA ALA A 27 -26.59 7.44 -22.68
C ALA A 27 -27.67 6.52 -22.08
N LEU A 28 -28.52 5.92 -22.93
CA LEU A 28 -29.53 4.96 -22.48
C LEU A 28 -28.91 3.70 -21.86
N LYS A 29 -27.79 3.22 -22.42
CA LYS A 29 -27.07 2.07 -21.87
C LYS A 29 -26.45 2.41 -20.51
N LEU A 30 -25.72 3.52 -20.42
CA LEU A 30 -25.13 3.99 -19.17
C LEU A 30 -26.18 4.20 -18.09
N TYR A 31 -27.32 4.79 -18.43
CA TYR A 31 -28.43 4.97 -17.48
C TYR A 31 -28.96 3.64 -16.93
N LYS A 32 -29.12 2.63 -17.79
CA LYS A 32 -29.54 1.29 -17.36
C LYS A 32 -28.52 0.65 -16.43
N ASP A 33 -27.24 0.70 -16.80
CA ASP A 33 -26.14 0.14 -16.02
C ASP A 33 -26.04 0.83 -14.63
N VAL A 34 -26.17 2.17 -14.59
CA VAL A 34 -26.23 2.94 -13.33
C VAL A 34 -27.44 2.53 -12.49
N SER A 35 -28.63 2.45 -13.09
CA SER A 35 -29.87 2.10 -12.40
C SER A 35 -29.82 0.69 -11.80
N GLU A 36 -29.21 -0.27 -12.50
CA GLU A 36 -28.99 -1.63 -12.00
C GLU A 36 -28.10 -1.64 -10.74
N ILE A 37 -26.99 -0.87 -10.76
CA ILE A 37 -26.10 -0.73 -9.61
C ILE A 37 -26.84 -0.10 -8.43
N ILE A 38 -27.59 0.99 -8.65
CA ILE A 38 -28.37 1.68 -7.61
C ILE A 38 -29.42 0.75 -7.00
N ASN A 39 -30.15 -0.01 -7.82
CA ASN A 39 -31.18 -0.93 -7.32
C ASN A 39 -30.59 -2.05 -6.44
N THR A 40 -29.33 -2.42 -6.68
CA THR A 40 -28.66 -3.49 -5.94
C THR A 40 -27.99 -2.99 -4.65
N HIS A 41 -27.35 -1.82 -4.70
CA HIS A 41 -26.45 -1.33 -3.64
C HIS A 41 -26.85 0.02 -3.03
N GLY A 42 -27.92 0.65 -3.51
CA GLY A 42 -28.35 1.99 -3.12
C GLY A 42 -27.55 3.12 -3.80
N PRO A 43 -28.07 4.36 -3.82
CA PRO A 43 -27.47 5.46 -4.58
C PRO A 43 -26.18 6.03 -3.97
N SER A 44 -25.97 5.84 -2.66
CA SER A 44 -24.90 6.50 -1.89
C SER A 44 -24.00 5.54 -1.12
N SER A 45 -23.96 4.26 -1.51
CA SER A 45 -23.08 3.28 -0.84
C SER A 45 -21.65 3.31 -1.42
N PRO A 46 -20.63 2.99 -0.61
CA PRO A 46 -19.25 2.80 -1.11
C PRO A 46 -19.14 1.75 -2.23
N GLN A 47 -19.99 0.72 -2.17
CA GLN A 47 -20.07 -0.33 -3.20
C GLN A 47 -20.55 0.25 -4.54
N THR A 48 -21.53 1.16 -4.52
CA THR A 48 -21.99 1.85 -5.74
C THR A 48 -20.88 2.63 -6.41
N TRP A 49 -20.12 3.45 -5.66
CA TRP A 49 -18.96 4.16 -6.24
C TRP A 49 -17.89 3.21 -6.78
N THR A 50 -17.62 2.11 -6.07
CA THR A 50 -16.63 1.10 -6.50
C THR A 50 -17.02 0.47 -7.83
N LEU A 51 -18.30 0.14 -8.02
CA LEU A 51 -18.79 -0.44 -9.27
C LEU A 51 -18.82 0.57 -10.40
N LEU A 52 -19.26 1.80 -10.14
CA LEU A 52 -19.24 2.88 -11.13
C LEU A 52 -17.81 3.13 -11.65
N SER A 53 -16.86 3.32 -10.74
CA SER A 53 -15.47 3.62 -11.08
C SER A 53 -14.75 2.47 -11.80
N LYS A 54 -15.03 1.21 -11.46
CA LYS A 54 -14.37 0.04 -12.05
C LYS A 54 -15.02 -0.47 -13.34
N ARG A 55 -16.35 -0.41 -13.45
CA ARG A 55 -17.10 -1.09 -14.53
C ARG A 55 -17.68 -0.13 -15.56
N LEU A 56 -17.98 1.10 -15.16
CA LEU A 56 -18.77 2.03 -15.98
C LEU A 56 -17.92 3.20 -16.48
N LEU A 57 -17.09 3.79 -15.62
CA LEU A 57 -16.23 4.91 -15.97
C LEU A 57 -15.00 4.44 -16.76
N HIS A 58 -14.75 5.05 -17.92
CA HIS A 58 -13.55 4.81 -18.71
C HIS A 58 -13.06 6.09 -19.40
N PRO A 59 -11.79 6.16 -19.85
CA PRO A 59 -11.17 7.42 -20.30
C PRO A 59 -11.79 8.09 -21.52
N LEU A 60 -12.62 7.36 -22.30
CA LEU A 60 -13.28 7.92 -23.48
C LEU A 60 -14.59 8.65 -23.15
N LEU A 61 -15.10 8.51 -21.92
CA LEU A 61 -16.29 9.27 -21.48
C LEU A 61 -15.89 10.69 -21.08
N PRO A 62 -16.74 11.71 -21.35
CA PRO A 62 -16.49 13.09 -20.95
C PRO A 62 -16.24 13.22 -19.46
N PHE A 63 -15.24 14.00 -19.04
CA PHE A 63 -14.92 14.21 -17.62
C PHE A 63 -16.12 14.72 -16.80
N SER A 64 -16.99 15.52 -17.41
CA SER A 64 -18.25 15.99 -16.79
C SER A 64 -19.17 14.85 -16.36
N PHE A 65 -19.15 13.71 -17.07
CA PHE A 65 -19.91 12.52 -16.70
C PHE A 65 -19.29 11.83 -15.48
N HIS A 66 -17.95 11.74 -15.41
CA HIS A 66 -17.25 11.25 -14.21
C HIS A 66 -17.60 12.10 -12.99
N GLN A 67 -17.60 13.43 -13.12
CA GLN A 67 -18.00 14.34 -12.06
C GLN A 67 -19.47 14.15 -11.65
N MET A 68 -20.38 14.01 -12.61
CA MET A 68 -21.79 13.76 -12.34
C MET A 68 -22.00 12.47 -11.52
N MET A 69 -21.34 11.38 -11.89
CA MET A 69 -21.42 10.11 -11.16
C MET A 69 -20.81 10.23 -9.75
N TYR A 70 -19.63 10.84 -9.64
CA TYR A 70 -18.90 11.00 -8.37
C TYR A 70 -19.70 11.81 -7.35
N TYR A 71 -20.04 13.05 -7.69
CA TYR A 71 -20.75 13.94 -6.77
C TYR A 71 -22.20 13.51 -6.56
N GLY A 72 -22.82 12.80 -7.52
CA GLY A 72 -24.14 12.21 -7.32
C GLY A 72 -24.13 11.06 -6.31
N CYS A 73 -23.10 10.21 -6.34
CA CYS A 73 -22.92 9.12 -5.38
C CYS A 73 -22.60 9.65 -3.97
N PHE A 74 -21.73 10.65 -3.89
CA PHE A 74 -21.25 11.22 -2.62
C PHE A 74 -21.98 12.50 -2.17
N LYS A 75 -23.17 12.75 -2.70
CA LYS A 75 -23.94 13.98 -2.42
C LYS A 75 -24.09 14.27 -0.92
N ASP A 76 -24.30 13.22 -0.13
CA ASP A 76 -24.54 13.31 1.32
C ASP A 76 -23.34 12.85 2.17
N PHE A 77 -22.16 12.65 1.56
CA PHE A 77 -20.98 12.11 2.26
C PHE A 77 -20.27 13.15 3.14
N GLY A 78 -20.40 14.44 2.82
CA GLY A 78 -19.69 15.54 3.48
C GLY A 78 -18.71 16.26 2.54
N PRO A 79 -17.83 17.12 3.07
CA PRO A 79 -17.00 18.01 2.25
C PRO A 79 -15.94 17.28 1.41
N ASP A 80 -15.43 16.15 1.92
CA ASP A 80 -14.24 15.47 1.35
C ASP A 80 -14.51 13.98 1.09
N PRO A 81 -15.34 13.64 0.08
CA PRO A 81 -15.52 12.25 -0.29
C PRO A 81 -14.23 11.62 -0.81
N PRO A 82 -14.01 10.31 -0.58
CA PRO A 82 -12.84 9.62 -1.09
C PRO A 82 -12.98 9.37 -2.59
N ALA A 83 -12.02 9.85 -3.37
CA ALA A 83 -11.94 9.54 -4.80
C ALA A 83 -11.73 8.04 -5.06
N TRP A 84 -11.07 7.35 -4.12
CA TRP A 84 -10.79 5.93 -4.19
C TRP A 84 -10.90 5.30 -2.81
N SER A 85 -11.37 4.06 -2.74
CA SER A 85 -11.36 3.26 -1.53
C SER A 85 -10.83 1.86 -1.88
N PRO A 86 -10.01 1.26 -1.00
CA PRO A 86 -9.50 -0.08 -1.23
C PRO A 86 -10.65 -1.08 -1.23
N ASP A 87 -10.52 -2.09 -2.08
CA ASP A 87 -11.40 -3.24 -2.03
C ASP A 87 -11.17 -4.00 -0.70
N PRO A 88 -12.22 -4.35 0.07
CA PRO A 88 -12.05 -5.00 1.36
C PRO A 88 -11.30 -6.33 1.28
N GLU A 89 -11.56 -7.15 0.26
CA GLU A 89 -10.86 -8.43 0.08
C GLU A 89 -9.39 -8.19 -0.25
N ALA A 90 -9.11 -7.22 -1.13
CA ALA A 90 -7.73 -6.83 -1.43
C ALA A 90 -6.99 -6.28 -0.21
N ALA A 91 -7.67 -5.50 0.65
CA ALA A 91 -7.09 -4.96 1.87
C ALA A 91 -6.67 -6.07 2.84
N MET A 92 -7.46 -7.14 2.98
CA MET A 92 -7.11 -8.31 3.78
C MET A 92 -5.88 -9.05 3.26
N LEU A 93 -5.64 -9.04 1.94
CA LEU A 93 -4.50 -9.69 1.31
C LEU A 93 -3.19 -8.88 1.40
N THR A 94 -3.23 -7.64 1.87
CA THR A 94 -2.01 -6.84 2.09
C THR A 94 -1.11 -7.46 3.16
N ASN A 95 0.18 -7.10 3.18
CA ASN A 95 1.10 -7.59 4.22
C ASN A 95 0.59 -7.23 5.64
N VAL A 96 0.04 -6.04 5.81
CA VAL A 96 -0.54 -5.60 7.10
C VAL A 96 -1.84 -6.35 7.39
N GLY A 97 -2.69 -6.56 6.37
CA GLY A 97 -3.90 -7.35 6.48
C GLY A 97 -3.62 -8.76 6.98
N GLN A 98 -2.72 -9.47 6.31
CA GLN A 98 -2.29 -10.82 6.69
C GLN A 98 -1.58 -10.84 8.05
N PHE A 99 -0.80 -9.81 8.37
CA PHE A 99 -0.19 -9.68 9.69
C PHE A 99 -1.24 -9.60 10.79
N LEU A 100 -2.27 -8.78 10.61
CA LEU A 100 -3.38 -8.64 11.55
C LEU A 100 -4.24 -9.91 11.62
N GLU A 101 -4.43 -10.63 10.51
CA GLU A 101 -5.09 -11.94 10.56
C GLU A 101 -4.33 -12.94 11.43
N ARG A 102 -2.99 -12.94 11.35
CA ARG A 102 -2.14 -13.86 12.14
C ARG A 102 -2.00 -13.44 13.61
N ARG A 103 -1.77 -12.14 13.87
CA ARG A 103 -1.34 -11.62 15.19
C ARG A 103 -2.35 -10.69 15.85
N GLY A 104 -3.39 -10.24 15.15
CA GLY A 104 -4.33 -9.22 15.63
C GLY A 104 -5.02 -9.60 16.94
N LYS A 105 -5.44 -10.87 17.09
CA LYS A 105 -6.02 -11.38 18.35
C LYS A 105 -5.02 -11.40 19.51
N GLU A 106 -3.74 -11.65 19.24
CA GLU A 106 -2.68 -11.62 20.25
C GLU A 106 -2.41 -10.17 20.70
N LEU A 107 -2.33 -9.24 19.76
CA LEU A 107 -1.97 -7.85 20.03
C LEU A 107 -3.12 -7.03 20.61
N LEU A 108 -4.34 -7.24 20.14
CA LEU A 108 -5.52 -6.43 20.48
C LEU A 108 -6.55 -7.19 21.33
N GLY A 109 -6.38 -8.50 21.53
CA GLY A 109 -7.28 -9.30 22.34
C GLY A 109 -8.72 -9.29 21.80
N SER A 110 -9.68 -9.02 22.69
CA SER A 110 -11.12 -9.03 22.36
C SER A 110 -11.58 -7.86 21.50
N THR A 111 -10.78 -6.81 21.32
CA THR A 111 -11.14 -5.67 20.45
C THR A 111 -10.87 -5.96 18.98
N TYR A 112 -10.07 -6.99 18.67
CA TYR A 112 -9.83 -7.43 17.30
C TYR A 112 -11.09 -8.05 16.69
N LYS A 113 -11.48 -7.55 15.52
CA LYS A 113 -12.58 -8.10 14.70
C LYS A 113 -12.07 -8.59 13.36
N ASP A 114 -11.56 -7.66 12.56
CA ASP A 114 -10.97 -7.89 11.25
C ASP A 114 -9.84 -6.86 10.99
N PRO A 115 -8.98 -7.07 9.98
CA PRO A 115 -7.84 -6.20 9.72
C PRO A 115 -8.18 -4.75 9.39
N ILE A 116 -9.38 -4.50 8.84
CA ILE A 116 -9.79 -3.17 8.39
C ILE A 116 -10.40 -2.39 9.55
N SER A 117 -11.43 -2.95 10.19
CA SER A 117 -12.13 -2.26 11.28
C SER A 117 -11.29 -2.12 12.55
N SER A 118 -10.29 -3.00 12.73
CA SER A 118 -9.39 -2.97 13.89
C SER A 118 -8.13 -2.13 13.65
N PHE A 119 -7.92 -1.56 12.45
CA PHE A 119 -6.67 -0.88 12.11
C PHE A 119 -6.39 0.35 13.00
N SER A 120 -7.43 1.10 13.38
CA SER A 120 -7.27 2.24 14.31
C SER A 120 -6.76 1.77 15.68
N HIS A 121 -7.37 0.73 16.25
CA HIS A 121 -6.92 0.13 17.51
C HIS A 121 -5.50 -0.43 17.40
N PHE A 122 -5.13 -0.99 16.24
CA PHE A 122 -3.76 -1.43 15.97
C PHE A 122 -2.76 -0.27 15.95
N GLN A 123 -3.13 0.86 15.35
CA GLN A 123 -2.30 2.07 15.35
C GLN A 123 -2.15 2.67 16.75
N GLU A 124 -3.21 2.71 17.55
CA GLU A 124 -3.14 3.13 18.95
C GLU A 124 -2.24 2.20 19.77
N PHE A 125 -2.35 0.90 19.54
CA PHE A 125 -1.50 -0.11 20.17
C PHE A 125 -0.02 0.09 19.81
N SER A 126 0.31 0.36 18.54
CA SER A 126 1.70 0.52 18.09
C SER A 126 2.41 1.71 18.72
N VAL A 127 1.66 2.79 18.98
CA VAL A 127 2.15 3.98 19.68
C VAL A 127 2.27 3.73 21.18
N SER A 128 1.30 3.04 21.78
CA SER A 128 1.25 2.82 23.24
C SER A 128 2.20 1.72 23.71
N ASN A 129 2.56 0.77 22.83
CA ASN A 129 3.37 -0.40 23.15
C ASN A 129 4.52 -0.58 22.14
N PRO A 130 5.43 0.40 22.00
CA PRO A 130 6.48 0.36 20.97
C PRO A 130 7.41 -0.85 21.15
N GLU A 131 7.70 -1.25 22.39
CA GLU A 131 8.54 -2.42 22.69
C GLU A 131 7.96 -3.72 22.10
N VAL A 132 6.67 -3.95 22.27
CA VAL A 132 5.99 -5.15 21.76
C VAL A 132 5.81 -5.06 20.26
N TYR A 133 5.34 -3.91 19.78
CA TYR A 133 5.06 -3.68 18.37
C TYR A 133 6.30 -3.86 17.50
N TRP A 134 7.38 -3.12 17.79
CA TRP A 134 8.56 -3.15 16.93
C TRP A 134 9.32 -4.46 17.03
N LYS A 135 9.37 -5.10 18.19
CA LYS A 135 9.91 -6.46 18.30
C LYS A 135 9.18 -7.41 17.36
N THR A 136 7.84 -7.37 17.38
CA THR A 136 7.01 -8.20 16.50
C THR A 136 7.25 -7.89 15.02
N VAL A 137 7.37 -6.62 14.64
CA VAL A 137 7.67 -6.20 13.26
C VAL A 137 9.05 -6.66 12.81
N LEU A 138 10.08 -6.54 13.66
CA LEU A 138 11.44 -7.00 13.36
C LEU A 138 11.49 -8.52 13.17
N ASP A 139 10.74 -9.26 14.00
CA ASP A 139 10.61 -10.71 13.89
C ASP A 139 9.91 -11.11 12.57
N GLU A 140 8.80 -10.47 12.20
CA GLU A 140 8.11 -10.73 10.92
C GLU A 140 8.98 -10.39 9.70
N MET A 141 9.81 -9.36 9.81
CA MET A 141 10.79 -9.00 8.77
C MET A 141 12.02 -9.93 8.75
N SER A 142 12.10 -10.90 9.67
CA SER A 142 13.24 -11.82 9.81
C SER A 142 14.57 -11.10 10.00
N ILE A 143 14.57 -9.98 10.74
CA ILE A 143 15.81 -9.25 11.03
C ILE A 143 16.67 -10.06 12.00
N SER A 144 17.90 -10.35 11.58
CA SER A 144 18.85 -11.13 12.38
C SER A 144 19.90 -10.22 13.01
N PHE A 145 19.94 -10.23 14.33
CA PHE A 145 20.94 -9.53 15.13
C PHE A 145 22.06 -10.50 15.52
N SER A 146 23.32 -10.11 15.36
CA SER A 146 24.45 -10.86 15.93
C SER A 146 24.57 -10.65 17.43
N VAL A 147 24.16 -9.46 17.90
CA VAL A 147 23.94 -9.15 19.31
C VAL A 147 22.57 -8.49 19.41
N PRO A 148 21.61 -9.06 20.16
CA PRO A 148 20.28 -8.50 20.27
C PRO A 148 20.28 -7.15 21.02
N PRO A 149 19.33 -6.26 20.74
CA PRO A 149 19.15 -5.02 21.50
C PRO A 149 18.76 -5.29 22.96
N HIS A 150 19.10 -4.37 23.88
CA HIS A 150 18.60 -4.41 25.26
C HIS A 150 17.12 -4.07 25.37
N CYS A 151 16.64 -3.14 24.53
CA CYS A 151 15.24 -2.76 24.36
C CYS A 151 15.03 -2.19 22.95
N ILE A 152 13.79 -1.99 22.53
CA ILE A 152 13.48 -1.35 21.23
C ILE A 152 13.85 0.12 21.24
N LEU A 153 13.41 0.86 22.26
CA LEU A 153 13.59 2.30 22.36
C LEU A 153 13.95 2.67 23.79
N SER A 154 15.15 3.22 23.98
CA SER A 154 15.54 3.86 25.22
C SER A 154 15.25 5.35 25.11
N GLU A 155 14.25 5.83 25.85
CA GLU A 155 13.97 7.26 25.92
C GLU A 155 15.11 8.00 26.62
N ASN A 156 15.49 9.16 26.09
CA ASN A 156 16.41 10.08 26.73
C ASN A 156 15.82 11.49 26.59
N THR A 157 15.91 12.28 27.66
CA THR A 157 15.44 13.66 27.73
C THR A 157 16.23 14.65 26.85
N SER A 158 17.35 14.23 26.24
CA SER A 158 18.12 15.04 25.29
C SER A 158 17.34 15.35 24.00
N ARG A 159 17.73 16.39 23.26
CA ARG A 159 17.14 16.72 21.94
C ARG A 159 18.21 16.82 20.84
N PRO A 160 18.10 16.04 19.75
CA PRO A 160 17.15 14.94 19.53
C PRO A 160 17.35 13.81 20.55
N GLY A 161 16.24 13.20 20.99
CA GLY A 161 16.20 12.20 22.05
C GLY A 161 15.72 10.85 21.53
N GLY A 162 15.97 9.80 22.32
CA GLY A 162 15.62 8.43 21.98
C GLY A 162 16.77 7.69 21.28
N GLN A 163 17.13 6.53 21.82
CA GLN A 163 18.07 5.59 21.20
C GLN A 163 17.33 4.31 20.82
N TRP A 164 17.29 4.02 19.53
CA TRP A 164 16.70 2.79 19.00
C TRP A 164 17.69 1.63 19.08
N LEU A 165 17.19 0.45 19.47
CA LEU A 165 17.91 -0.82 19.52
C LEU A 165 19.29 -0.72 20.21
N PRO A 166 19.41 -0.09 21.40
CA PRO A 166 20.69 0.12 22.07
C PRO A 166 21.44 -1.19 22.29
N GLY A 167 22.71 -1.21 21.86
CA GLY A 167 23.60 -2.37 21.98
C GLY A 167 23.41 -3.44 20.90
N ALA A 168 22.47 -3.27 19.98
CA ALA A 168 22.27 -4.22 18.89
C ALA A 168 23.40 -4.14 17.85
N TYR A 169 23.74 -5.30 17.29
CA TYR A 169 24.61 -5.41 16.13
C TYR A 169 23.86 -6.12 15.01
N VAL A 170 23.79 -5.47 13.85
CA VAL A 170 23.13 -5.97 12.65
C VAL A 170 24.01 -5.73 11.43
N ASN A 171 23.97 -6.65 10.48
CA ASN A 171 24.60 -6.48 9.17
C ASN A 171 23.47 -6.36 8.11
N PRO A 172 23.15 -5.15 7.64
CA PRO A 172 22.10 -4.96 6.64
C PRO A 172 22.36 -5.72 5.33
N ALA A 173 23.63 -5.81 4.90
CA ALA A 173 23.98 -6.54 3.68
C ALA A 173 23.67 -8.04 3.83
N LYS A 174 23.93 -8.61 5.01
CA LYS A 174 23.56 -10.00 5.31
C LYS A 174 22.05 -10.22 5.19
N THR A 175 21.24 -9.30 5.72
CA THR A 175 19.77 -9.38 5.62
C THR A 175 19.30 -9.25 4.17
N CYS A 176 19.82 -8.27 3.41
CA CYS A 176 19.41 -8.03 2.03
C CYS A 176 19.81 -9.15 1.07
N LEU A 177 20.95 -9.79 1.31
CA LEU A 177 21.54 -10.82 0.44
C LEU A 177 21.20 -12.26 0.88
N ALA A 178 20.40 -12.43 1.93
CA ALA A 178 20.00 -13.75 2.41
C ALA A 178 19.00 -14.42 1.46
N VAL A 179 19.15 -15.73 1.30
CA VAL A 179 18.09 -16.61 0.77
C VAL A 179 17.04 -16.85 1.85
N ASN A 180 15.79 -17.03 1.45
CA ASN A 180 14.69 -17.33 2.37
C ASN A 180 13.60 -18.15 1.68
N CYS A 181 12.50 -18.44 2.37
CA CYS A 181 11.40 -19.26 1.83
C CYS A 181 10.72 -18.68 0.57
N LYS A 182 10.95 -17.40 0.26
CA LYS A 182 10.41 -16.68 -0.91
C LYS A 182 11.48 -16.22 -1.89
N ARG A 183 12.77 -16.45 -1.60
CA ARG A 183 13.90 -15.96 -2.41
C ARG A 183 15.01 -16.99 -2.55
N THR A 184 15.36 -17.33 -3.78
CA THR A 184 16.46 -18.22 -4.16
C THR A 184 17.64 -17.43 -4.77
N LEU A 185 18.72 -18.15 -5.10
CA LEU A 185 19.91 -17.55 -5.73
C LEU A 185 19.67 -17.11 -7.17
N ASP A 186 18.78 -17.80 -7.89
CA ASP A 186 18.47 -17.55 -9.30
C ASP A 186 17.49 -16.40 -9.51
N ASP A 187 16.88 -15.89 -8.43
CA ASP A 187 15.93 -14.79 -8.51
C ASP A 187 16.62 -13.49 -8.94
N VAL A 188 16.00 -12.77 -9.86
CA VAL A 188 16.43 -11.43 -10.29
C VAL A 188 16.18 -10.42 -9.17
N VAL A 189 17.23 -9.80 -8.65
CA VAL A 189 17.17 -8.84 -7.52
C VAL A 189 17.44 -7.40 -7.92
N ILE A 190 18.12 -7.17 -9.04
CA ILE A 190 18.35 -5.83 -9.60
C ILE A 190 17.93 -5.85 -11.08
N ARG A 191 17.20 -4.82 -11.49
CA ARG A 191 16.91 -4.51 -12.89
C ARG A 191 17.28 -3.07 -13.15
N TRP A 192 17.99 -2.82 -14.23
CA TRP A 192 18.41 -1.47 -14.59
C TRP A 192 18.39 -1.30 -16.11
N ARG A 193 18.44 -0.04 -16.52
CA ARG A 193 18.58 0.36 -17.92
C ARG A 193 19.42 1.62 -17.93
N ASP A 194 20.41 1.64 -18.82
CA ASP A 194 21.26 2.80 -18.98
C ASP A 194 20.50 3.91 -19.72
N GLU A 195 20.79 5.16 -19.37
CA GLU A 195 20.20 6.32 -20.01
C GLU A 195 20.48 6.32 -21.53
N GLY A 196 19.47 6.62 -22.33
CA GLY A 196 19.55 6.63 -23.80
C GLY A 196 19.30 5.28 -24.47
N ASN A 197 19.09 4.20 -23.70
CA ASN A 197 18.84 2.85 -24.22
C ASN A 197 17.36 2.41 -24.07
N ASP A 198 16.41 3.30 -24.32
CA ASP A 198 14.97 3.05 -24.08
C ASP A 198 14.39 1.90 -24.90
N ASP A 199 14.92 1.70 -26.11
CA ASP A 199 14.51 0.64 -27.04
C ASP A 199 15.18 -0.72 -26.74
N MET A 200 16.16 -0.77 -25.85
CA MET A 200 16.89 -1.99 -25.53
C MET A 200 16.22 -2.80 -24.40
N PRO A 201 16.42 -4.14 -24.35
CA PRO A 201 15.97 -4.95 -23.23
C PRO A 201 16.54 -4.44 -21.89
N VAL A 202 15.75 -4.56 -20.83
CA VAL A 202 16.16 -4.19 -19.47
C VAL A 202 17.21 -5.20 -18.97
N SER A 203 18.34 -4.69 -18.49
CA SER A 203 19.37 -5.50 -17.85
C SER A 203 18.91 -6.03 -16.50
N SER A 204 19.43 -7.18 -16.09
CA SER A 204 19.07 -7.84 -14.84
C SER A 204 20.25 -8.53 -14.21
N MET A 205 20.21 -8.65 -12.88
CA MET A 205 21.22 -9.36 -12.09
C MET A 205 20.52 -10.26 -11.06
N THR A 206 20.97 -11.50 -10.95
CA THR A 206 20.46 -12.48 -9.98
C THR A 206 21.04 -12.24 -8.59
N LEU A 207 20.46 -12.88 -7.57
CA LEU A 207 20.99 -12.81 -6.22
C LEU A 207 22.40 -13.41 -6.14
N GLU A 208 22.67 -14.50 -6.86
CA GLU A 208 24.00 -15.11 -6.91
C GLU A 208 25.06 -14.16 -7.46
N GLU A 209 24.77 -13.51 -8.59
CA GLU A 209 25.65 -12.54 -9.22
C GLU A 209 25.90 -11.35 -8.29
N LEU A 210 24.83 -10.79 -7.69
CA LEU A 210 24.95 -9.68 -6.76
C LEU A 210 25.81 -10.03 -5.53
N ARG A 211 25.65 -11.24 -4.98
CA ARG A 211 26.47 -11.70 -3.85
C ARG A 211 27.94 -11.83 -4.22
N SER A 212 28.22 -12.31 -5.41
CA SER A 212 29.58 -12.47 -5.93
C SER A 212 30.25 -11.11 -6.11
N GLU A 213 29.57 -10.16 -6.76
CA GLU A 213 30.06 -8.78 -6.93
C GLU A 213 30.28 -8.08 -5.59
N PHE A 214 29.31 -8.17 -4.67
CA PHE A 214 29.41 -7.57 -3.34
C PHE A 214 30.62 -8.12 -2.56
N SER A 215 30.85 -9.44 -2.61
CA SER A 215 31.99 -10.08 -1.94
C SER A 215 33.32 -9.61 -2.54
N CYS A 216 33.42 -9.52 -3.86
CA CYS A 216 34.59 -9.00 -4.56
C CYS A 216 34.87 -7.55 -4.15
N THR A 217 33.86 -6.67 -4.18
CA THR A 217 34.02 -5.26 -3.77
C THR A 217 34.42 -5.13 -2.31
N CYS A 218 33.79 -5.86 -1.39
CA CYS A 218 34.16 -5.83 0.03
C CYS A 218 35.63 -6.22 0.22
N THR A 219 36.08 -7.30 -0.43
CA THR A 219 37.47 -7.77 -0.35
C THR A 219 38.46 -6.71 -0.84
N GLN A 220 38.13 -6.03 -1.94
CA GLN A 220 38.94 -4.93 -2.47
C GLN A 220 39.01 -3.76 -1.47
N CYS A 221 37.88 -3.31 -0.94
CA CYS A 221 37.83 -2.22 0.04
C CYS A 221 38.62 -2.52 1.32
N PHE A 222 38.55 -3.77 1.82
CA PHE A 222 39.38 -4.21 2.94
C PHE A 222 40.88 -4.16 2.60
N GLY A 223 41.26 -4.57 1.39
CA GLY A 223 42.63 -4.49 0.88
C GLY A 223 43.17 -3.05 0.80
N PHE A 224 42.29 -2.06 0.58
CA PHE A 224 42.63 -0.63 0.61
C PHE A 224 42.55 0.01 2.01
N GLY A 225 42.37 -0.79 3.08
CA GLY A 225 42.30 -0.30 4.45
C GLY A 225 41.03 0.47 4.79
N GLN A 226 40.02 0.46 3.91
CA GLN A 226 38.69 0.96 4.25
C GLN A 226 37.99 -0.08 5.10
N ARG A 227 37.71 0.25 6.38
CA ARG A 227 36.88 -0.60 7.24
C ARG A 227 35.44 -0.52 6.78
N ILE A 228 35.07 -1.35 5.81
CA ILE A 228 33.68 -1.74 5.60
C ILE A 228 33.35 -2.76 6.68
N CYS A 229 32.16 -2.71 7.27
CA CYS A 229 31.78 -3.52 8.43
C CYS A 229 32.08 -5.02 8.20
N ASN A 230 32.61 -5.70 9.22
CA ASN A 230 32.99 -7.12 9.17
C ASN A 230 31.94 -7.98 8.44
N CYS A 231 32.29 -8.44 7.24
CA CYS A 231 31.53 -9.42 6.48
C CYS A 231 31.94 -10.83 6.92
N ASN A 232 31.52 -11.24 8.13
CA ASN A 232 31.54 -12.64 8.57
C ASN A 232 30.10 -13.11 8.83
#